data_AF-A0AA41VCF6-F1
#
_entry.id   AF-A0AA41VCF6-F1
#
_cell.length_a   1.000
_cell.length_b   1.000
_cell.length_c   1.000
_cell.angle_alpha   90.00
_cell.angle_beta   90.00
_cell.angle_gamma   90.00
#
_symmetry.space_group_name_H-M   'P 1'
#
loop_
_entity.id
_entity.type
_entity.pdbx_description
1 polymer ?
#
loop_
_entity_poly.entity_id
_entity_poly.type
_entity_poly.pdbx_seq_one_letter_code
_entity_poly.pdbx_strand_id
1 'polypeptide(L)'
;LRQEKEIAESAGTYSLWMIPQLYMYALNFPMQRFLQAQSKVIPLALISFGVLVIHVPSSWFCATRWGLVGAVASLNFSWVLVVILQFSYIVSGRCKDSWSVLKNAQVEVDAAAICMNVESWIFMVPLGYIAAVSVRVSNELGAGNAAAAKLSVWTAFAILVFATRNDFPKLFTDDNIVMKEVSNLAVYLCITIILCGIQPVLTGMAIGVGWQASIALVNIAAYYLIGLPIGFLLGVKFDWGLEGLWIGTQIGVGLQTIVLLIMCWRADWDKEVQSSKDRVGLDEEQ
;
A
#
# COMPACT_ATOMS: atom_id res chain seq x y z
N LEU A 1 -5.55 -18.97 17.33
CA LEU A 1 -4.44 -18.93 16.33
C LEU A 1 -3.52 -20.09 16.68
N ARG A 2 -3.38 -21.10 15.82
CA ARG A 2 -2.62 -22.34 16.09
C ARG A 2 -1.16 -22.22 15.62
N GLN A 3 -0.50 -21.09 15.88
CA GLN A 3 0.91 -20.94 15.53
C GLN A 3 1.82 -21.46 16.62
N GLU A 4 2.99 -21.94 16.20
CA GLU A 4 4.09 -22.20 17.11
C GLU A 4 4.44 -20.94 17.90
N LYS A 5 4.74 -21.15 19.17
CA LYS A 5 4.93 -20.07 20.15
C LYS A 5 6.04 -19.10 19.70
N GLU A 6 7.10 -19.62 19.09
CA GLU A 6 8.24 -18.84 18.59
C GLU A 6 7.87 -17.89 17.44
N ILE A 7 6.99 -18.31 16.53
CA ILE A 7 6.51 -17.47 15.42
C ILE A 7 5.60 -16.36 15.96
N ALA A 8 4.71 -16.69 16.90
CA ALA A 8 3.84 -15.70 17.53
C ALA A 8 4.64 -14.65 18.33
N GLU A 9 5.69 -15.06 19.03
CA GLU A 9 6.60 -14.15 19.75
C GLU A 9 7.42 -13.27 18.78
N SER A 10 7.88 -13.83 17.67
CA SER A 10 8.60 -13.08 16.61
C SER A 10 7.70 -12.05 15.94
N ALA A 11 6.45 -12.41 15.61
CA ALA A 11 5.46 -11.50 15.03
C ALA A 11 5.06 -10.38 16.01
N GLY A 12 4.91 -10.71 17.30
CA GLY A 12 4.67 -9.73 18.36
C GLY A 12 5.82 -8.72 18.48
N THR A 13 7.05 -9.22 18.49
CA THR A 13 8.26 -8.38 18.49
C THR A 13 8.32 -7.48 17.26
N TYR A 14 8.13 -8.03 16.07
CA TYR A 14 8.08 -7.26 14.82
C TYR A 14 7.04 -6.13 14.90
N SER A 15 5.81 -6.45 15.34
CA SER A 15 4.70 -5.50 15.44
C SER A 15 5.02 -4.33 16.37
N LEU A 16 5.64 -4.60 17.52
CA LEU A 16 6.07 -3.55 18.46
C LEU A 16 7.13 -2.62 17.85
N TRP A 17 8.11 -3.20 17.16
CA TRP A 17 9.19 -2.43 16.53
C TRP A 17 8.74 -1.65 15.28
N MET A 18 7.58 -1.96 14.71
CA MET A 18 6.98 -1.21 13.61
C MET A 18 6.19 0.03 14.05
N ILE A 19 5.94 0.22 15.36
CA ILE A 19 5.19 1.37 15.88
C ILE A 19 5.82 2.73 15.47
N PRO A 20 7.14 2.97 15.61
CA PRO A 20 7.74 4.26 15.24
C PRO A 20 7.56 4.59 13.75
N GLN A 21 7.55 3.58 12.89
CA GLN A 21 7.33 3.74 11.46
C GLN A 21 5.94 4.33 11.15
N LEU A 22 4.91 4.02 11.94
CA LEU A 22 3.57 4.61 11.77
C LEU A 22 3.60 6.14 11.92
N TYR A 23 4.37 6.67 12.88
CA TYR A 23 4.55 8.10 13.06
C TYR A 23 5.34 8.73 11.90
N MET A 24 6.37 8.04 11.40
CA MET A 24 7.13 8.51 10.26
C MET A 24 6.27 8.57 8.99
N TYR A 25 5.37 7.60 8.79
CA TYR A 25 4.38 7.66 7.71
C TYR A 25 3.48 8.88 7.84
N ALA A 26 2.93 9.12 9.04
CA ALA A 26 2.07 10.27 9.30
C ALA A 26 2.74 11.62 8.99
N LEU A 27 4.05 11.74 9.20
CA LEU A 27 4.83 12.94 8.84
C LEU A 27 5.19 12.99 7.35
N ASN A 28 5.60 11.85 6.77
CA ASN A 28 6.07 11.76 5.40
C ASN A 28 4.95 12.05 4.39
N PHE A 29 3.73 11.54 4.59
CA PHE A 29 2.64 11.74 3.62
C PHE A 29 2.32 13.22 3.34
N PRO A 30 2.11 14.08 4.35
CA PRO A 30 1.94 15.52 4.15
C PRO A 30 3.11 16.19 3.42
N MET A 31 4.35 15.85 3.79
CA MET A 31 5.54 16.44 3.19
C MET A 31 5.70 16.07 1.72
N GLN A 32 5.44 14.80 1.35
CA GLN A 32 5.48 14.37 -0.04
C GLN A 32 4.45 15.11 -0.88
N ARG A 33 3.22 15.25 -0.37
CA ARG A 33 2.15 15.96 -1.08
C ARG A 33 2.44 17.45 -1.21
N PHE A 34 2.95 18.10 -0.16
CA PHE A 34 3.40 19.50 -0.22
C PHE A 34 4.44 19.74 -1.33
N LEU A 35 5.41 18.82 -1.46
CA LEU A 35 6.44 18.90 -2.51
C LEU A 35 5.88 18.58 -3.89
N GLN A 36 5.02 17.57 -4.03
CA GLN A 36 4.37 17.20 -5.29
C GLN A 36 3.44 18.31 -5.82
N ALA A 37 2.67 18.96 -4.95
CA ALA A 37 1.78 20.07 -5.32
C ALA A 37 2.55 21.24 -5.96
N GLN A 38 3.82 21.39 -5.60
CA GLN A 38 4.73 22.41 -6.16
C GLN A 38 5.60 21.88 -7.31
N SER A 39 5.27 20.71 -7.85
CA SER A 39 6.06 20.01 -8.87
C SER A 39 7.52 19.75 -8.47
N LYS A 40 7.83 19.70 -7.15
CA LYS A 40 9.16 19.39 -6.61
C LYS A 40 9.37 17.87 -6.49
N VAL A 41 9.07 17.16 -7.58
CA VAL A 41 9.15 15.68 -7.64
C VAL A 41 10.59 15.16 -7.78
N ILE A 42 11.49 15.94 -8.39
CA ILE A 42 12.91 15.55 -8.56
C ILE A 42 13.66 15.48 -7.22
N PRO A 43 13.60 16.51 -6.33
CA PRO A 43 14.20 16.42 -5.00
C PRO A 43 13.65 15.25 -4.19
N LEU A 44 12.35 14.98 -4.28
CA LEU A 44 11.71 13.85 -3.61
C LEU A 44 12.33 12.52 -4.08
N ALA A 45 12.45 12.33 -5.40
CA ALA A 45 13.05 11.14 -5.98
C ALA A 45 14.52 10.97 -5.57
N LEU A 46 15.32 12.05 -5.55
CA LEU A 46 16.72 12.02 -5.14
C LEU A 46 16.89 11.67 -3.66
N ILE A 47 16.05 12.23 -2.78
CA ILE A 47 16.04 11.88 -1.35
C ILE A 47 15.69 10.39 -1.18
N SER A 48 14.62 9.92 -1.82
CA SER A 48 14.22 8.51 -1.73
C SER A 48 15.30 7.56 -2.25
N PHE A 49 15.93 7.89 -3.39
CA PHE A 49 17.02 7.10 -3.93
C PHE A 49 18.25 7.09 -3.01
N GLY A 50 18.65 8.26 -2.49
CA GLY A 50 19.77 8.37 -1.56
C GLY A 50 19.54 7.56 -0.28
N VAL A 51 18.33 7.62 0.29
CA VAL A 51 17.98 6.79 1.44
C VAL A 51 17.95 5.31 1.08
N LEU A 52 17.48 4.93 -0.11
CA LEU A 52 17.49 3.53 -0.55
C LEU A 52 18.92 2.97 -0.64
N VAL A 53 19.87 3.75 -1.16
CA VAL A 53 21.30 3.40 -1.22
C VAL A 53 21.88 3.16 0.16
N ILE A 54 21.40 3.86 1.19
CA ILE A 54 21.80 3.65 2.59
C ILE A 54 21.04 2.48 3.21
N HIS A 55 19.76 2.33 2.87
CA HIS A 55 18.87 1.32 3.43
C HIS A 55 19.31 -0.09 3.06
N VAL A 56 19.66 -0.35 1.80
CA VAL A 56 20.00 -1.70 1.35
C VAL A 56 21.22 -2.28 2.09
N PRO A 57 22.38 -1.59 2.17
CA PRO A 57 23.53 -2.09 2.93
C PRO A 57 23.29 -2.15 4.43
N SER A 58 22.62 -1.14 5.00
CA SER A 58 22.34 -1.11 6.44
C SER A 58 21.35 -2.21 6.86
N SER A 59 20.35 -2.48 6.04
CA SER A 59 19.40 -3.57 6.26
C SER A 59 20.08 -4.92 6.19
N TRP A 60 20.92 -5.16 5.18
CA TRP A 60 21.70 -6.39 5.08
C TRP A 60 22.61 -6.59 6.30
N PHE A 61 23.36 -5.56 6.70
CA PHE A 61 24.23 -5.61 7.88
C PHE A 61 23.45 -5.87 9.17
N CYS A 62 22.39 -5.10 9.41
CA CYS A 62 21.60 -5.23 10.64
C CYS A 62 20.86 -6.57 10.70
N ALA A 63 20.33 -7.06 9.58
CA ALA A 63 19.64 -8.34 9.52
C ALA A 63 20.60 -9.51 9.76
N THR A 64 21.81 -9.48 9.19
CA THR A 64 22.81 -10.54 9.40
C THR A 64 23.39 -10.54 10.80
N ARG A 65 23.45 -9.38 11.48
CA ARG A 65 24.01 -9.28 12.84
C ARG A 65 22.98 -9.46 13.96
N TRP A 66 21.75 -8.98 13.74
CA TRP A 66 20.72 -8.87 14.78
C TRP A 66 19.36 -9.45 14.35
N GLY A 67 19.32 -10.20 13.25
CA GLY A 67 18.12 -10.89 12.78
C GLY A 67 16.96 -9.93 12.49
N LEU A 68 15.76 -10.36 12.85
CA LEU A 68 14.51 -9.63 12.59
C LEU A 68 14.50 -8.22 13.20
N VAL A 69 14.99 -8.08 14.44
CA VAL A 69 15.05 -6.78 15.13
C VAL A 69 15.99 -5.82 14.40
N GLY A 70 17.14 -6.31 13.92
CA GLY A 70 18.05 -5.52 13.10
C GLY A 70 17.42 -5.05 11.79
N ALA A 71 16.71 -5.93 11.09
CA ALA A 71 16.01 -5.59 9.86
C ALA A 71 14.98 -4.47 10.10
N VAL A 72 14.12 -4.60 11.12
CA VAL A 72 13.10 -3.60 11.43
C VAL A 72 13.71 -2.28 11.93
N ALA A 73 14.78 -2.34 12.72
CA ALA A 73 15.49 -1.14 13.17
C ALA A 73 16.10 -0.35 12.00
N SER A 74 16.71 -1.04 11.03
CA SER A 74 17.26 -0.42 9.82
C SER A 74 16.17 0.25 8.95
N LEU A 75 14.99 -0.35 8.90
CA LEU A 75 13.83 0.18 8.19
C LEU A 75 13.31 1.45 8.88
N ASN A 76 13.13 1.43 10.20
CA ASN A 76 12.73 2.61 10.97
C ASN A 76 13.73 3.75 10.81
N PHE A 77 15.03 3.46 10.89
CA PHE A 77 16.09 4.45 10.66
C PHE A 77 15.98 5.12 9.28
N SER A 78 15.69 4.32 8.25
CA SER A 78 15.53 4.82 6.88
C SER A 78 14.32 5.75 6.76
N TRP A 79 13.19 5.41 7.38
CA TRP A 79 12.01 6.27 7.41
C TRP A 79 12.25 7.60 8.13
N VAL A 80 12.94 7.57 9.27
CA VAL A 80 13.36 8.79 9.98
C VAL A 80 14.25 9.66 9.09
N LEU A 81 15.19 9.05 8.36
CA LEU A 81 16.08 9.77 7.46
C LEU A 81 15.31 10.44 6.31
N VAL A 82 14.34 9.74 5.69
CA VAL A 82 13.46 10.32 4.67
C VAL A 82 12.74 11.56 5.21
N VAL A 83 12.13 11.45 6.39
CA VAL A 83 11.36 12.53 7.02
C VAL A 83 12.26 13.74 7.31
N ILE A 84 13.44 13.52 7.90
CA ILE A 84 14.38 14.60 8.22
C ILE A 84 14.87 15.28 6.94
N LEU A 85 15.22 14.53 5.91
CA LEU A 85 15.73 15.09 4.65
C LEU A 85 14.66 15.89 3.91
N GLN A 86 13.43 15.39 3.85
CA GLN A 86 12.31 16.12 3.26
C GLN A 86 11.99 17.40 4.04
N PHE A 87 11.90 17.31 5.37
CA PHE A 87 11.66 18.47 6.22
C PHE A 87 12.75 19.53 6.05
N SER A 88 14.02 19.09 6.08
CA SER A 88 15.18 19.96 5.85
C SER A 88 15.12 20.66 4.50
N TYR A 89 14.72 19.94 3.44
CA TYR A 89 14.54 20.51 2.11
C TYR A 89 13.44 21.59 2.11
N ILE A 90 12.30 21.31 2.75
CA ILE A 90 11.17 22.25 2.85
C ILE A 90 11.60 23.54 3.57
N VAL A 91 12.27 23.43 4.72
CA VAL A 91 12.68 24.60 5.52
C VAL A 91 13.89 25.34 4.97
N SER A 92 14.65 24.74 4.04
CA SER A 92 15.86 25.36 3.43
C SER A 92 15.58 26.56 2.52
N GLY A 93 14.33 27.01 2.39
CA GLY A 93 13.97 28.13 1.53
C GLY A 93 14.09 27.81 0.03
N ARG A 94 14.08 26.53 -0.34
CA ARG A 94 13.99 26.10 -1.76
C ARG A 94 12.55 26.03 -2.29
N CYS A 95 11.58 26.21 -1.40
CA CYS A 95 10.16 26.39 -1.69
C CYS A 95 9.76 27.87 -1.46
N LYS A 96 10.50 28.80 -2.09
CA LYS A 96 10.30 30.26 -1.92
C LYS A 96 8.92 30.74 -2.37
N ASP A 97 8.33 30.09 -3.36
CA ASP A 97 6.99 30.42 -3.87
C ASP A 97 5.87 29.98 -2.92
N SER A 98 6.14 29.25 -1.83
CA SER A 98 5.10 28.76 -0.91
C SER A 98 4.61 29.80 0.10
N TRP A 99 5.48 30.71 0.54
CA TRP A 99 5.21 31.56 1.72
C TRP A 99 4.59 32.92 1.36
N SER A 100 4.56 33.29 0.08
CA SER A 100 4.07 34.60 -0.38
C SER A 100 2.99 34.54 -1.47
N VAL A 101 2.65 33.36 -2.00
CA VAL A 101 1.71 33.22 -3.13
C VAL A 101 0.28 32.91 -2.69
N LEU A 102 0.10 32.40 -1.47
CA LEU A 102 -1.24 32.06 -0.96
C LEU A 102 -1.92 33.31 -0.41
N LYS A 103 -2.90 33.86 -1.17
CA LYS A 103 -3.69 35.02 -0.74
C LYS A 103 -4.46 34.76 0.57
N ASN A 104 -4.75 33.49 0.89
CA ASN A 104 -5.31 33.02 2.16
C ASN A 104 -4.62 31.72 2.60
N ALA A 105 -3.33 31.80 2.96
CA ALA A 105 -2.51 30.67 3.38
C ALA A 105 -3.17 29.76 4.42
N GLN A 106 -3.94 30.32 5.36
CA GLN A 106 -4.71 29.57 6.35
C GLN A 106 -5.70 28.59 5.69
N VAL A 107 -6.55 29.06 4.78
CA VAL A 107 -7.62 28.25 4.15
C VAL A 107 -7.05 27.17 3.25
N GLU A 108 -5.98 27.48 2.51
CA GLU A 108 -5.35 26.51 1.61
C GLU A 108 -4.55 25.44 2.35
N VAL A 109 -3.85 25.81 3.45
CA VAL A 109 -3.18 24.85 4.33
C VAL A 109 -4.20 23.99 5.07
N ASP A 110 -5.30 24.57 5.56
CA ASP A 110 -6.35 23.83 6.25
C ASP A 110 -7.06 22.86 5.28
N ALA A 111 -7.38 23.29 4.05
CA ALA A 111 -7.94 22.42 3.02
C ALA A 111 -6.97 21.29 2.63
N ALA A 112 -5.69 21.60 2.44
CA ALA A 112 -4.66 20.61 2.18
C ALA A 112 -4.50 19.62 3.34
N ALA A 113 -4.54 20.09 4.59
CA ALA A 113 -4.48 19.24 5.79
C ALA A 113 -5.72 18.33 5.90
N ILE A 114 -6.91 18.82 5.57
CA ILE A 114 -8.14 18.00 5.51
C ILE A 114 -7.99 16.92 4.43
N CYS A 115 -7.58 17.29 3.22
CA CYS A 115 -7.35 16.34 2.13
C CYS A 115 -6.29 15.29 2.51
N MET A 116 -5.19 15.70 3.15
CA MET A 116 -4.13 14.80 3.61
C MET A 116 -4.59 13.86 4.73
N ASN A 117 -5.44 14.33 5.65
CA ASN A 117 -6.03 13.49 6.69
C ASN A 117 -7.00 12.48 6.10
N VAL A 118 -7.89 12.90 5.20
CA VAL A 118 -8.82 12.01 4.49
C VAL A 118 -8.04 10.98 3.67
N GLU A 119 -6.98 11.38 2.97
CA GLU A 119 -6.10 10.47 2.24
C GLU A 119 -5.41 9.46 3.17
N SER A 120 -4.86 9.93 4.30
CA SER A 120 -4.22 9.06 5.29
C SER A 120 -5.20 8.03 5.85
N TRP A 121 -6.45 8.42 6.10
CA TRP A 121 -7.49 7.49 6.56
C TRP A 121 -7.86 6.47 5.49
N ILE A 122 -7.97 6.93 4.23
CA ILE A 122 -8.21 6.07 3.08
C ILE A 122 -7.07 5.08 2.84
N PHE A 123 -5.82 5.42 3.20
CA PHE A 123 -4.65 4.55 3.01
C PHE A 123 -4.38 3.61 4.21
N MET A 124 -4.65 4.06 5.44
CA MET A 124 -4.38 3.29 6.66
C MET A 124 -5.31 2.08 6.82
N VAL A 125 -6.57 2.18 6.37
CA VAL A 125 -7.51 1.06 6.39
C VAL A 125 -7.04 -0.10 5.47
N PRO A 126 -6.71 0.13 4.19
CA PRO A 126 -6.04 -0.84 3.32
C PRO A 126 -4.77 -1.45 3.89
N LEU A 127 -3.89 -0.64 4.49
CA LEU A 127 -2.65 -1.12 5.11
C LEU A 127 -2.90 -2.11 6.26
N GLY A 128 -3.88 -1.80 7.13
CA GLY A 128 -4.29 -2.71 8.19
C GLY A 128 -4.81 -4.04 7.65
N TYR A 129 -5.57 -4.00 6.54
CA TYR A 129 -6.04 -5.21 5.84
C TYR A 129 -4.90 -6.04 5.25
N ILE A 130 -3.91 -5.42 4.60
CA ILE A 130 -2.72 -6.11 4.06
C ILE A 130 -2.04 -6.91 5.18
N ALA A 131 -1.76 -6.24 6.31
CA ALA A 131 -1.07 -6.87 7.43
C ALA A 131 -1.88 -8.03 8.04
N ALA A 132 -3.18 -7.82 8.28
CA ALA A 132 -4.05 -8.82 8.88
C ALA A 132 -4.20 -10.08 8.00
N VAL A 133 -4.42 -9.90 6.69
CA VAL A 133 -4.57 -11.01 5.75
C VAL A 133 -3.24 -11.75 5.56
N SER A 134 -2.12 -11.03 5.45
CA SER A 134 -0.79 -11.63 5.33
C SER A 134 -0.49 -12.55 6.51
N VAL A 135 -0.66 -12.05 7.74
CA VAL A 135 -0.40 -12.84 8.95
C VAL A 135 -1.35 -14.04 9.00
N ARG A 136 -2.65 -13.85 8.77
CA ARG A 136 -3.62 -14.95 8.81
C ARG A 136 -3.29 -16.06 7.80
N VAL A 137 -3.01 -15.70 6.55
CA VAL A 137 -2.72 -16.68 5.49
C VAL A 137 -1.41 -17.42 5.78
N SER A 138 -0.33 -16.71 6.15
CA SER A 138 0.94 -17.35 6.54
C SER A 138 0.75 -18.34 7.70
N ASN A 139 -0.07 -17.97 8.68
CA ASN A 139 -0.30 -18.78 9.87
C ASN A 139 -1.05 -20.07 9.55
N GLU A 140 -2.11 -19.99 8.74
CA GLU A 140 -2.89 -21.18 8.34
C GLU A 140 -2.10 -22.09 7.39
N LEU A 141 -1.25 -21.51 6.51
CA LEU A 141 -0.33 -22.27 5.67
C LEU A 141 0.74 -23.00 6.50
N GLY A 142 1.37 -22.30 7.44
CA GLY A 142 2.36 -22.89 8.35
C GLY A 142 1.76 -23.99 9.25
N ALA A 143 0.48 -23.89 9.60
CA ALA A 143 -0.25 -24.92 10.34
C ALA A 143 -0.72 -26.10 9.47
N GLY A 144 -0.42 -26.10 8.16
CA GLY A 144 -0.81 -27.16 7.24
C GLY A 144 -2.27 -27.16 6.82
N ASN A 145 -3.00 -26.05 7.01
CA ASN A 145 -4.45 -25.98 6.83
C ASN A 145 -4.84 -25.14 5.61
N ALA A 146 -4.70 -25.72 4.42
CA ALA A 146 -5.00 -25.11 3.13
C ALA A 146 -6.43 -24.55 3.04
N ALA A 147 -7.42 -25.28 3.57
CA ALA A 147 -8.82 -24.86 3.56
C ALA A 147 -9.05 -23.59 4.39
N ALA A 148 -8.44 -23.49 5.58
CA ALA A 148 -8.53 -22.31 6.44
C ALA A 148 -7.77 -21.10 5.87
N ALA A 149 -6.63 -21.32 5.21
CA ALA A 149 -5.90 -20.27 4.50
C ALA A 149 -6.77 -19.66 3.38
N LYS A 150 -7.38 -20.51 2.54
CA LYS A 150 -8.30 -20.09 1.48
C LYS A 150 -9.52 -19.36 2.03
N LEU A 151 -10.12 -19.87 3.12
CA LEU A 151 -11.27 -19.23 3.77
C LEU A 151 -10.93 -17.85 4.34
N SER A 152 -9.74 -17.69 4.91
CA SER A 152 -9.28 -16.40 5.46
C SER A 152 -9.20 -15.30 4.39
N VAL A 153 -8.81 -15.65 3.16
CA VAL A 153 -8.82 -14.73 2.02
C VAL A 153 -10.26 -14.34 1.67
N TRP A 154 -11.14 -15.31 1.41
CA TRP A 154 -12.52 -15.02 0.96
C TRP A 154 -13.37 -14.28 2.00
N THR A 155 -13.16 -14.57 3.28
CA THR A 155 -13.85 -13.86 4.37
C THR A 155 -13.40 -12.41 4.49
N ALA A 156 -12.10 -12.11 4.33
CA ALA A 156 -11.61 -10.73 4.29
C ALA A 156 -12.18 -9.94 3.10
N PHE A 157 -12.29 -10.57 1.93
CA PHE A 157 -12.98 -10.00 0.77
C PHE A 157 -14.45 -9.66 1.07
N ALA A 158 -15.18 -10.59 1.70
CA ALA A 158 -16.59 -10.38 2.02
C ALA A 158 -16.79 -9.23 3.01
N ILE A 159 -16.00 -9.18 4.09
CA ILE A 159 -16.11 -8.12 5.11
C ILE A 159 -15.86 -6.74 4.50
N LEU A 160 -14.86 -6.62 3.63
CA LEU A 160 -14.53 -5.38 2.96
C LEU A 160 -15.67 -4.90 2.05
N VAL A 161 -16.22 -5.79 1.21
CA VAL A 161 -17.37 -5.49 0.34
C VAL A 161 -18.59 -5.05 1.17
N PHE A 162 -18.82 -5.69 2.31
CA PHE A 162 -19.92 -5.34 3.21
C PHE A 162 -19.70 -3.98 3.90
N ALA A 163 -18.47 -3.65 4.29
CA ALA A 163 -18.13 -2.42 5.01
C ALA A 163 -18.22 -1.16 4.11
N THR A 164 -17.97 -1.28 2.82
CA THR A 164 -17.97 -0.14 1.89
C THR A 164 -19.34 0.14 1.25
N ARG A 165 -20.37 -0.66 1.58
CA ARG A 165 -21.60 -0.72 0.77
C ARG A 165 -22.58 0.45 0.94
N ASN A 166 -22.58 1.17 2.07
CA ASN A 166 -23.71 2.06 2.43
C ASN A 166 -23.36 3.46 2.96
N ASP A 167 -22.13 3.76 3.38
CA ASP A 167 -21.89 4.92 4.26
C ASP A 167 -20.99 6.02 3.68
N PHE A 168 -20.34 5.79 2.54
CA PHE A 168 -19.36 6.74 2.00
C PHE A 168 -19.97 8.10 1.56
N PRO A 169 -21.14 8.18 0.89
CA PRO A 169 -21.70 9.47 0.46
C PRO A 169 -22.25 10.33 1.60
N LYS A 170 -22.78 9.67 2.64
CA LYS A 170 -23.43 10.34 3.80
C LYS A 170 -22.43 11.10 4.68
N LEU A 171 -21.14 10.83 4.54
CA LEU A 171 -20.08 11.52 5.28
C LEU A 171 -19.76 12.91 4.73
N PHE A 172 -20.22 13.24 3.51
CA PHE A 172 -19.79 14.45 2.79
C PHE A 172 -20.93 15.40 2.42
N THR A 173 -22.19 14.94 2.43
CA THR A 173 -23.35 15.81 2.14
C THR A 173 -24.67 15.20 2.61
N ASP A 174 -25.55 16.05 3.15
CA ASP A 174 -26.94 15.72 3.46
C ASP A 174 -27.91 16.04 2.30
N ASP A 175 -27.40 16.57 1.18
CA ASP A 175 -28.24 16.97 0.05
C ASP A 175 -28.62 15.74 -0.80
N ASN A 176 -29.92 15.46 -0.84
CA ASN A 176 -30.51 14.34 -1.60
C ASN A 176 -30.20 14.38 -3.11
N ILE A 177 -29.98 15.56 -3.69
CA ILE A 177 -29.62 15.71 -5.11
C ILE A 177 -28.15 15.34 -5.31
N VAL A 178 -27.27 15.82 -4.42
CA VAL A 178 -25.84 15.47 -4.46
C VAL A 178 -25.64 13.99 -4.15
N MET A 179 -26.37 13.39 -3.20
CA MET A 179 -26.35 11.95 -2.95
C MET A 179 -26.79 11.12 -4.16
N LYS A 180 -27.79 11.58 -4.91
CA LYS A 180 -28.31 10.88 -6.10
C LYS A 180 -27.30 10.95 -7.25
N GLU A 181 -26.61 12.08 -7.40
CA GLU A 181 -25.61 12.26 -8.46
C GLU A 181 -24.27 11.62 -8.13
N VAL A 182 -23.86 11.65 -6.86
CA VAL A 182 -22.77 10.80 -6.35
C VAL A 182 -23.14 9.32 -6.49
N SER A 183 -24.40 8.90 -6.33
CA SER A 183 -24.83 7.50 -6.60
C SER A 183 -24.73 7.09 -8.07
N ASN A 184 -24.92 8.02 -9.01
CA ASN A 184 -24.72 7.76 -10.45
C ASN A 184 -23.23 7.64 -10.81
N LEU A 185 -22.37 8.47 -10.20
CA LEU A 185 -20.90 8.35 -10.30
C LEU A 185 -20.33 7.22 -9.41
N ALA A 186 -21.10 6.75 -8.44
CA ALA A 186 -20.71 5.73 -7.46
C ALA A 186 -20.46 4.38 -8.12
N VAL A 187 -20.93 4.10 -9.33
CA VAL A 187 -20.53 2.87 -10.04
C VAL A 187 -19.03 2.91 -10.37
N TYR A 188 -18.51 4.03 -10.86
CA TYR A 188 -17.08 4.19 -11.13
C TYR A 188 -16.25 4.27 -9.84
N LEU A 189 -16.78 4.97 -8.83
CA LEU A 189 -16.14 5.05 -7.51
C LEU A 189 -16.17 3.69 -6.78
N CYS A 190 -17.24 2.90 -6.89
CA CYS A 190 -17.35 1.55 -6.35
C CYS A 190 -16.42 0.60 -7.07
N ILE A 191 -16.28 0.66 -8.40
CA ILE A 191 -15.25 -0.13 -9.11
C ILE A 191 -13.86 0.24 -8.60
N THR A 192 -13.59 1.53 -8.40
CA THR A 192 -12.30 2.02 -7.89
C THR A 192 -12.07 1.61 -6.42
N ILE A 193 -13.08 1.68 -5.56
CA ILE A 193 -13.03 1.28 -4.14
C ILE A 193 -12.96 -0.25 -4.00
N ILE A 194 -13.67 -0.99 -4.85
CA ILE A 194 -13.60 -2.46 -4.93
C ILE A 194 -12.19 -2.85 -5.37
N LEU A 195 -11.63 -2.25 -6.42
CA LEU A 195 -10.24 -2.51 -6.83
C LEU A 195 -9.23 -2.10 -5.74
N CYS A 196 -9.39 -0.92 -5.13
CA CYS A 196 -8.56 -0.43 -4.02
C CYS A 196 -8.72 -1.23 -2.73
N GLY A 197 -9.79 -2.00 -2.55
CA GLY A 197 -9.98 -2.88 -1.39
C GLY A 197 -9.51 -4.30 -1.66
N ILE A 198 -9.77 -4.82 -2.86
CA ILE A 198 -9.35 -6.14 -3.31
C ILE A 198 -7.82 -6.23 -3.37
N GLN A 199 -7.19 -5.20 -3.92
CA GLN A 199 -5.74 -5.19 -4.13
C GLN A 199 -4.95 -5.32 -2.81
N PRO A 200 -5.29 -4.63 -1.71
CA PRO A 200 -4.77 -4.88 -0.37
C PRO A 200 -4.88 -6.33 0.10
N VAL A 201 -6.05 -6.96 -0.07
CA VAL A 201 -6.27 -8.34 0.37
C VAL A 201 -5.42 -9.32 -0.44
N LEU A 202 -5.36 -9.14 -1.77
CA LEU A 202 -4.53 -9.97 -2.64
C LEU A 202 -3.04 -9.76 -2.40
N THR A 203 -2.62 -8.53 -2.14
CA THR A 203 -1.22 -8.19 -1.82
C THR A 203 -0.82 -8.80 -0.49
N GLY A 204 -1.66 -8.66 0.55
CA GLY A 204 -1.43 -9.28 1.86
C GLY A 204 -1.37 -10.80 1.76
N MET A 205 -2.34 -11.42 1.08
CA MET A 205 -2.34 -12.87 0.81
C MET A 205 -1.03 -13.30 0.15
N ALA A 206 -0.60 -12.61 -0.89
CA ALA A 206 0.56 -13.02 -1.65
C ALA A 206 1.89 -12.84 -0.90
N ILE A 207 2.01 -11.81 -0.07
CA ILE A 207 3.12 -11.71 0.89
C ILE A 207 3.07 -12.92 1.84
N GLY A 208 1.87 -13.26 2.32
CA GLY A 208 1.69 -14.37 3.24
C GLY A 208 1.99 -15.75 2.66
N VAL A 209 1.75 -15.95 1.35
CA VAL A 209 2.08 -17.17 0.60
C VAL A 209 3.55 -17.19 0.14
N GLY A 210 4.17 -16.02 -0.07
CA GLY A 210 5.55 -15.89 -0.55
C GLY A 210 5.68 -15.62 -2.06
N TRP A 211 4.65 -15.07 -2.70
CA TRP A 211 4.58 -14.82 -4.15
C TRP A 211 5.15 -13.46 -4.61
N GLN A 212 5.88 -12.74 -3.74
CA GLN A 212 6.34 -11.37 -3.99
C GLN A 212 7.04 -11.16 -5.35
N ALA A 213 7.85 -12.12 -5.80
CA ALA A 213 8.60 -12.01 -7.06
C ALA A 213 7.68 -12.08 -8.30
N SER A 214 6.75 -13.04 -8.32
CA SER A 214 5.76 -13.19 -9.40
C SER A 214 4.88 -11.95 -9.50
N ILE A 215 4.51 -11.35 -8.37
CA ILE A 215 3.68 -10.15 -8.34
C ILE A 215 4.43 -8.92 -8.79
N ALA A 216 5.71 -8.79 -8.46
CA ALA A 216 6.54 -7.70 -8.96
C ALA A 216 6.58 -7.69 -10.50
N LEU A 217 6.68 -8.86 -11.14
CA LEU A 217 6.64 -8.98 -12.60
C LEU A 217 5.27 -8.60 -13.19
N VAL A 218 4.18 -9.08 -12.58
CA VAL A 218 2.81 -8.71 -12.98
C VAL A 218 2.60 -7.19 -12.84
N ASN A 219 3.15 -6.58 -11.78
CA ASN A 219 3.11 -5.13 -11.58
C ASN A 219 3.82 -4.37 -12.69
N ILE A 220 5.03 -4.80 -13.06
CA ILE A 220 5.79 -4.17 -14.15
C ILE A 220 4.97 -4.22 -15.45
N ALA A 221 4.41 -5.39 -15.78
CA ALA A 221 3.61 -5.55 -16.99
C ALA A 221 2.33 -4.68 -16.96
N ALA A 222 1.56 -4.75 -15.89
CA ALA A 222 0.26 -4.08 -15.81
C ALA A 222 0.39 -2.54 -15.77
N TYR A 223 1.30 -2.01 -14.97
CA TYR A 223 1.46 -0.57 -14.82
C TYR A 223 2.31 0.06 -15.91
N TYR A 224 3.46 -0.54 -16.23
CA TYR A 224 4.44 0.13 -17.09
C TYR A 224 4.30 -0.25 -18.56
N LEU A 225 3.90 -1.49 -18.88
CA LEU A 225 3.74 -1.91 -20.27
C LEU A 225 2.34 -1.63 -20.83
N ILE A 226 1.34 -1.47 -19.97
CA ILE A 226 -0.07 -1.32 -20.39
C ILE A 226 -0.66 -0.01 -19.85
N GLY A 227 -0.74 0.16 -18.54
CA GLY A 227 -1.41 1.31 -17.92
C GLY A 227 -0.79 2.64 -18.31
N LEU A 228 0.54 2.75 -18.25
CA LEU A 228 1.27 3.97 -18.58
C LEU A 228 1.18 4.34 -20.08
N PRO A 229 1.38 3.43 -21.04
CA PRO A 229 1.15 3.71 -22.46
C PRO A 229 -0.28 4.15 -22.77
N ILE A 230 -1.29 3.47 -22.21
CA ILE A 230 -2.70 3.86 -22.41
C ILE A 230 -2.95 5.24 -21.80
N GLY A 231 -2.45 5.49 -20.59
CA GLY A 231 -2.59 6.78 -19.91
C GLY A 231 -1.95 7.92 -20.69
N PHE A 232 -0.74 7.70 -21.22
CA PHE A 232 -0.06 8.68 -22.07
C PHE A 232 -0.83 8.94 -23.37
N LEU A 233 -1.34 7.88 -24.00
CA LEU A 233 -2.08 7.98 -25.25
C LEU A 233 -3.41 8.73 -25.06
N LEU A 234 -4.15 8.44 -23.99
CA LEU A 234 -5.36 9.18 -23.63
C LEU A 234 -5.06 10.63 -23.21
N GLY A 235 -4.04 10.84 -22.37
CA GLY A 235 -3.73 12.15 -21.81
C GLY A 235 -3.15 13.13 -22.84
N VAL A 236 -2.29 12.65 -23.73
CA VAL A 236 -1.51 13.49 -24.65
C VAL A 236 -2.02 13.45 -26.09
N LYS A 237 -2.37 12.28 -26.62
CA LYS A 237 -2.80 12.17 -28.03
C LYS A 237 -4.27 12.53 -28.22
N PHE A 238 -5.11 12.25 -27.22
CA PHE A 238 -6.53 12.56 -27.25
C PHE A 238 -6.90 13.81 -26.42
N ASP A 239 -5.91 14.54 -25.90
CA ASP A 239 -6.09 15.77 -25.11
C ASP A 239 -6.99 15.62 -23.86
N TRP A 240 -7.08 14.42 -23.27
CA TRP A 240 -7.81 14.23 -22.01
C TRP A 240 -6.99 14.65 -20.79
N GLY A 241 -5.74 15.09 -20.98
CA GLY A 241 -4.87 15.61 -19.94
C GLY A 241 -4.69 14.66 -18.76
N LEU A 242 -4.93 15.16 -17.56
CA LEU A 242 -4.77 14.39 -16.31
C LEU A 242 -5.79 13.23 -16.20
N GLU A 243 -6.99 13.39 -16.75
CA GLU A 243 -8.02 12.35 -16.71
C GLU A 243 -7.59 11.13 -17.52
N GLY A 244 -6.97 11.33 -18.68
CA GLY A 244 -6.41 10.26 -19.49
C GLY A 244 -5.31 9.47 -18.76
N LEU A 245 -4.40 10.16 -18.07
CA LEU A 245 -3.35 9.54 -17.25
C LEU A 245 -3.93 8.74 -16.07
N TRP A 246 -4.99 9.27 -15.44
CA TRP A 246 -5.69 8.59 -14.36
C TRP A 246 -6.35 7.30 -14.84
N ILE A 247 -7.06 7.35 -15.98
CA ILE A 247 -7.70 6.18 -16.58
C ILE A 247 -6.67 5.10 -16.92
N GLY A 248 -5.52 5.47 -17.49
CA GLY A 248 -4.43 4.52 -17.75
C GLY A 248 -3.93 3.84 -16.48
N THR A 249 -3.79 4.60 -15.39
CA THR A 249 -3.42 4.06 -14.07
C THR A 249 -4.47 3.08 -13.55
N GLN A 250 -5.76 3.40 -13.67
CA GLN A 250 -6.86 2.51 -13.25
C GLN A 250 -6.92 1.22 -14.08
N ILE A 251 -6.62 1.28 -15.38
CA ILE A 251 -6.52 0.10 -16.24
C ILE A 251 -5.37 -0.81 -15.78
N GLY A 252 -4.22 -0.23 -15.43
CA GLY A 252 -3.09 -0.97 -14.86
C GLY A 252 -3.46 -1.68 -13.56
N VAL A 253 -4.08 -0.96 -12.62
CA VAL A 253 -4.58 -1.51 -11.34
C VAL A 253 -5.59 -2.64 -11.59
N GLY A 254 -6.56 -2.43 -12.49
CA GLY A 254 -7.60 -3.40 -12.81
C GLY A 254 -7.02 -4.69 -13.41
N LEU A 255 -6.10 -4.57 -14.36
CA LEU A 255 -5.46 -5.72 -14.97
C LEU A 255 -4.63 -6.51 -13.97
N GLN A 256 -3.82 -5.82 -13.15
CA GLN A 256 -3.05 -6.48 -12.09
C GLN A 256 -3.97 -7.24 -11.13
N THR A 257 -5.09 -6.62 -10.74
CA THR A 257 -6.08 -7.22 -9.84
C THR A 257 -6.71 -8.48 -10.44
N ILE A 258 -7.09 -8.45 -11.71
CA ILE A 258 -7.64 -9.62 -12.41
C ILE A 258 -6.63 -10.77 -12.44
N VAL A 259 -5.38 -10.49 -12.79
CA VAL A 259 -4.33 -11.51 -12.83
C VAL A 259 -4.11 -12.13 -11.45
N LEU A 260 -4.07 -11.31 -10.39
CA LEU A 260 -3.94 -11.79 -9.01
C LEU A 260 -5.13 -12.63 -8.55
N LEU A 261 -6.35 -12.26 -8.94
CA LEU A 261 -7.55 -13.06 -8.65
C LEU A 261 -7.49 -14.42 -9.34
N ILE A 262 -7.04 -14.47 -10.61
CA ILE A 262 -6.88 -15.73 -11.35
C ILE A 262 -5.80 -16.60 -10.70
N MET A 263 -4.65 -16.02 -10.33
CA MET A 263 -3.59 -16.72 -9.61
C MET A 263 -4.10 -17.31 -8.29
N CYS A 264 -4.82 -16.51 -7.50
CA CYS A 264 -5.41 -16.94 -6.23
C CYS A 264 -6.47 -18.04 -6.43
N TRP A 265 -7.31 -17.93 -7.46
CA TRP A 265 -8.37 -18.90 -7.73
C TRP A 265 -7.83 -20.24 -8.23
N ARG A 266 -6.76 -20.21 -9.03
CA ARG A 266 -6.10 -21.40 -9.58
C ARG A 266 -5.00 -21.96 -8.67
N ALA A 267 -4.72 -21.31 -7.55
CA ALA A 267 -3.71 -21.74 -6.59
C ALA A 267 -4.04 -23.13 -6.06
N ASP A 268 -3.07 -24.04 -6.10
CA ASP A 268 -3.12 -25.29 -5.37
C ASP A 268 -2.65 -25.03 -3.94
N TRP A 269 -3.61 -24.84 -3.05
CA TRP A 269 -3.33 -24.45 -1.68
C TRP A 269 -2.62 -25.55 -0.87
N ASP A 270 -2.78 -26.81 -1.24
CA ASP A 270 -2.06 -27.93 -0.61
C ASP A 270 -0.59 -27.91 -1.03
N LYS A 271 -0.31 -27.56 -2.29
CA LYS A 271 1.06 -27.33 -2.77
C LYS A 271 1.71 -26.11 -2.11
N GLU A 272 0.96 -25.02 -1.89
CA GLU A 272 1.48 -23.83 -1.18
C GLU A 272 1.77 -24.12 0.29
N VAL A 273 0.97 -24.97 0.95
CA VAL A 273 1.28 -25.50 2.28
C VAL A 273 2.60 -26.26 2.27
N GLN A 274 2.79 -27.17 1.31
CA GLN A 274 4.02 -27.96 1.21
C GLN A 274 5.23 -27.05 0.97
N SER A 275 5.14 -26.14 0.00
CA SER A 275 6.20 -25.15 -0.23
C SER A 275 6.48 -24.28 0.99
N SER A 276 5.46 -24.00 1.81
CA SER A 276 5.65 -23.30 3.08
C SER A 276 6.46 -24.11 4.09
N LYS A 277 6.21 -25.43 4.20
CA LYS A 277 6.97 -26.33 5.07
C LYS A 277 8.41 -26.49 4.62
N ASP A 278 8.63 -26.62 3.31
CA ASP A 278 9.97 -26.70 2.72
C ASP A 278 10.79 -25.45 3.05
N ARG A 279 10.16 -24.26 3.04
CA ARG A 279 10.82 -22.98 3.38
C ARG A 279 11.26 -22.87 4.85
N VAL A 280 10.60 -23.60 5.76
CA VAL A 280 10.97 -23.64 7.19
C VAL A 280 11.74 -24.91 7.58
N GLY A 281 12.02 -25.81 6.62
CA GLY A 281 12.86 -26.99 6.85
C GLY A 281 12.20 -28.13 7.65
N LEU A 282 10.87 -28.19 7.70
CA LEU A 282 10.12 -29.19 8.49
C LEU A 282 9.99 -30.57 7.81
N ASP A 283 10.48 -30.73 6.59
CA ASP A 283 10.38 -31.97 5.81
C ASP A 283 11.54 -32.96 6.05
N GLU A 284 12.58 -32.57 6.80
CA GLU A 284 13.76 -33.42 7.04
C GLU A 284 13.67 -34.34 8.29
N GLU A 285 12.54 -34.36 9.03
CA GLU A 285 12.39 -35.16 10.27
C GLU A 285 11.37 -36.33 10.19
N GLN A 286 11.08 -36.90 9.02
CA GLN A 286 10.35 -38.18 8.90
C GLN A 286 11.16 -39.24 8.15
#